data_AF-A0A0M2M3U0-F1
#
_entry.id   AF-A0A0M2M3U0-F1
#
_cell.length_a   1.000
_cell.length_b   1.000
_cell.length_c   1.000
_cell.angle_alpha   90.00
_cell.angle_beta   90.00
_cell.angle_gamma   90.00
#
_symmetry.space_group_name_H-M   'P 1'
#
loop_
_entity.id
_entity.type
_entity.pdbx_description
1 polymer ?
#
loop_
_entity_poly.entity_id
_entity_poly.type
_entity_poly.pdbx_seq_one_letter_code
_entity_poly.pdbx_strand_id
1 'polypeptide(L)'
;MTGQGRRDGRTPGQASAWSVLLASAVLEAIWALALHASHGFTVLAPSLVFAVAAPLSMIGLGYAMRGIPLSTAYAVWTGTGAALTVLASMVLGTEPVSVLKLLFIAGIVGCVIGLKFAPASPRKAADVESGSVQD
;
A
#
# COMPACT_ATOMS: atom_id res chain seq x y z
N MET A 1 -3.88 37.50 -20.42
CA MET A 1 -3.56 37.44 -18.98
C MET A 1 -4.39 36.34 -18.35
N THR A 2 -3.81 35.15 -18.11
CA THR A 2 -4.02 34.35 -16.90
C THR A 2 -3.04 33.19 -16.93
N GLY A 3 -2.17 33.14 -15.92
CA GLY A 3 -1.07 32.20 -15.83
C GLY A 3 -1.57 30.76 -15.77
N GLN A 4 -1.06 29.95 -16.69
CA GLN A 4 -1.06 28.51 -16.55
C GLN A 4 -0.18 28.18 -15.34
N GLY A 5 -0.79 28.16 -14.16
CA GLY A 5 -0.14 27.75 -12.92
C GLY A 5 0.42 26.34 -13.14
N ARG A 6 1.76 26.25 -13.26
CA ARG A 6 2.51 25.01 -13.23
C ARG A 6 2.00 24.21 -12.04
N ARG A 7 1.23 23.14 -12.30
CA ARG A 7 1.02 22.09 -11.32
C ARG A 7 2.40 21.46 -11.13
N ASP A 8 3.17 21.92 -10.16
CA ASP A 8 4.38 21.25 -9.72
C ASP A 8 3.98 19.96 -8.98
N GLY A 9 3.35 19.04 -9.70
CA GLY A 9 3.16 17.65 -9.30
C GLY A 9 4.49 16.94 -9.43
N ARG A 10 5.47 17.31 -8.59
CA ARG A 10 6.78 16.66 -8.55
C ARG A 10 6.56 15.16 -8.43
N THR A 11 6.82 14.45 -9.51
CA THR A 11 7.01 13.01 -9.52
C THR A 11 8.11 12.72 -8.49
N PRO A 12 7.83 11.90 -7.46
CA PRO A 12 8.85 11.54 -6.50
C PRO A 12 10.02 10.89 -7.24
N GLY A 13 11.25 11.11 -6.78
CA GLY A 13 12.35 10.27 -7.22
C GLY A 13 12.01 8.81 -6.91
N GLN A 14 12.44 7.87 -7.76
CA GLN A 14 12.12 6.44 -7.59
C GLN A 14 12.42 5.96 -6.16
N ALA A 15 13.57 6.34 -5.61
CA ALA A 15 13.96 6.00 -4.23
C ALA A 15 12.98 6.56 -3.18
N SER A 16 12.52 7.81 -3.32
CA SER A 16 11.60 8.40 -2.35
C SER A 16 10.20 7.80 -2.44
N ALA A 17 9.73 7.40 -3.64
CA ALA A 17 8.46 6.70 -3.80
C ALA A 17 8.43 5.36 -3.03
N TRP A 18 9.48 4.54 -3.17
CA TRP A 18 9.57 3.25 -2.48
C TRP A 18 9.71 3.40 -0.97
N SER A 19 10.51 4.34 -0.47
CA SER A 19 10.63 4.59 0.97
C SER A 19 9.29 5.04 1.57
N VAL A 20 8.57 5.92 0.90
CA VAL A 20 7.24 6.36 1.35
C VAL A 20 6.23 5.22 1.27
N LEU A 21 6.31 4.35 0.27
CA LEU A 21 5.45 3.16 0.15
C LEU A 21 5.63 2.21 1.33
N LEU A 22 6.88 1.90 1.69
CA LEU A 22 7.17 1.02 2.83
C LEU A 22 6.74 1.66 4.16
N ALA A 23 7.00 2.96 4.36
CA ALA A 23 6.54 3.68 5.53
C ALA A 23 4.99 3.70 5.63
N SER A 24 4.32 3.86 4.49
CA SER A 24 2.86 3.80 4.39
C SER A 24 2.31 2.41 4.74
N ALA A 25 2.99 1.32 4.37
CA ALA A 25 2.61 -0.04 4.73
C ALA A 25 2.85 -0.35 6.22
N VAL A 26 3.86 0.26 6.85
CA VAL A 26 4.01 0.17 8.32
C VAL A 26 2.87 0.90 9.02
N LEU A 27 2.50 2.10 8.55
CA LEU A 27 1.32 2.81 9.05
C LEU A 27 0.04 2.00 8.84
N GLU A 28 -0.03 1.20 7.77
CA GLU A 28 -1.13 0.28 7.55
C GLU A 28 -1.30 -0.71 8.70
N ALA A 29 -0.21 -1.40 9.06
CA ALA A 29 -0.22 -2.32 10.18
C ALA A 29 -0.57 -1.62 11.50
N ILE A 30 -0.06 -0.40 11.72
CA ILE A 30 -0.37 0.38 12.92
C ILE A 30 -1.86 0.70 13.02
N TRP A 31 -2.49 1.22 11.96
CA TRP A 31 -3.90 1.55 12.04
C TRP A 31 -4.77 0.29 12.11
N ALA A 32 -4.37 -0.82 11.47
CA ALA A 32 -5.11 -2.08 11.53
C ALA A 32 -5.13 -2.66 12.95
N LEU A 33 -3.97 -2.69 13.63
CA LEU A 33 -3.87 -3.10 15.03
C LEU A 33 -4.63 -2.16 15.96
N ALA A 34 -4.53 -0.85 15.73
CA ALA A 34 -5.26 0.15 16.51
C ALA A 34 -6.78 0.02 16.34
N LEU A 35 -7.25 -0.24 15.12
CA LEU A 35 -8.66 -0.49 14.84
C LEU A 35 -9.16 -1.71 15.63
N HIS A 36 -8.40 -2.80 15.62
CA HIS A 36 -8.72 -3.99 16.41
C HIS A 36 -8.76 -3.67 17.92
N ALA A 37 -7.73 -3.00 18.45
CA ALA A 37 -7.62 -2.63 19.86
C ALA A 37 -8.67 -1.60 20.31
N SER A 38 -9.31 -0.87 19.38
CA SER A 38 -10.36 0.11 19.69
C SER A 38 -11.64 -0.51 20.24
N HIS A 39 -11.84 -1.83 20.08
CA HIS A 39 -13.08 -2.54 20.43
C HIS A 39 -14.32 -1.83 19.87
N GLY A 40 -14.32 -1.56 18.56
CA GLY A 40 -15.41 -0.84 17.91
C GLY A 40 -15.49 0.64 18.31
N PHE A 41 -14.34 1.30 18.44
CA PHE A 41 -14.20 2.72 18.83
C PHE A 41 -14.62 3.07 20.27
N THR A 42 -14.74 2.08 21.15
CA THR A 42 -15.09 2.32 22.56
C THR A 42 -13.88 2.75 23.39
N VAL A 43 -12.66 2.37 22.98
CA VAL A 43 -11.41 2.77 23.65
C VAL A 43 -10.78 3.95 22.93
N LEU A 44 -10.67 5.11 23.60
CA LEU A 44 -10.30 6.38 22.97
C LEU A 44 -8.88 6.40 22.38
N ALA A 45 -7.88 5.94 23.14
CA ALA A 45 -6.48 6.00 22.72
C ALA A 45 -6.19 5.27 21.38
N PRO A 46 -6.53 3.97 21.21
CA PRO A 46 -6.38 3.27 19.93
C PRO A 46 -7.28 3.84 18.82
N SER A 47 -8.45 4.38 19.16
CA SER A 47 -9.31 5.07 18.18
C SER A 47 -8.63 6.31 17.59
N LEU A 48 -7.94 7.10 18.41
CA LEU A 48 -7.16 8.26 17.95
C LEU A 48 -5.96 7.83 17.09
N VAL A 49 -5.28 6.75 17.46
CA VAL A 49 -4.18 6.19 16.66
C VAL A 49 -4.70 5.77 15.28
N PHE A 50 -5.82 5.03 15.22
CA PHE A 50 -6.46 4.67 13.95
C PHE A 50 -6.81 5.92 13.13
N ALA A 51 -7.47 6.90 13.75
CA ALA A 51 -7.94 8.12 13.08
C ALA A 51 -6.82 8.94 12.43
N VAL A 52 -5.59 8.87 12.97
CA VAL A 52 -4.42 9.57 12.42
C VAL A 52 -3.61 8.68 11.48
N ALA A 53 -3.32 7.43 11.87
CA ALA A 53 -2.46 6.54 11.09
C ALA A 53 -3.12 6.10 9.78
N ALA A 54 -4.44 5.89 9.74
CA ALA A 54 -5.16 5.51 8.53
C ALA A 54 -5.04 6.54 7.40
N PRO A 55 -5.38 7.82 7.59
CA PRO A 55 -5.22 8.81 6.52
C PRO A 55 -3.75 9.05 6.16
N LEU A 56 -2.83 9.03 7.11
CA LEU A 56 -1.40 9.16 6.81
C LEU A 56 -0.89 8.00 5.94
N SER A 57 -1.33 6.77 6.22
CA SER A 57 -1.05 5.61 5.38
C SER A 57 -1.57 5.82 3.95
N MET A 58 -2.85 6.21 3.80
CA MET A 58 -3.46 6.48 2.50
C MET A 58 -2.76 7.59 1.72
N ILE A 59 -2.37 8.68 2.38
CA ILE A 59 -1.65 9.80 1.75
C ILE A 59 -0.27 9.34 1.26
N GLY A 60 0.45 8.55 2.08
CA GLY A 60 1.73 7.98 1.69
C GLY A 60 1.61 7.06 0.47
N LEU A 61 0.59 6.20 0.45
CA LEU A 61 0.30 5.33 -0.69
C LEU A 61 0.00 6.15 -1.95
N GLY A 62 -0.89 7.14 -1.84
CA GLY A 62 -1.23 8.04 -2.95
C GLY A 62 -0.03 8.84 -3.47
N TYR A 63 0.91 9.21 -2.59
CA TYR A 63 2.17 9.83 -2.99
C TYR A 63 3.07 8.86 -3.75
N ALA A 64 3.23 7.62 -3.25
CA ALA A 64 4.05 6.59 -3.91
C ALA A 64 3.53 6.21 -5.30
N MET A 65 2.20 6.16 -5.46
CA MET A 65 1.53 5.89 -6.75
C MET A 65 1.82 6.94 -7.84
N ARG A 66 2.39 8.10 -7.49
CA ARG A 66 2.87 9.08 -8.49
C ARG A 66 4.11 8.60 -9.24
N GLY A 67 4.92 7.72 -8.62
CA GLY A 67 6.15 7.20 -9.20
C GLY A 67 6.17 5.68 -9.41
N ILE A 68 5.16 4.96 -8.91
CA ILE A 68 5.05 3.50 -8.96
C ILE A 68 3.69 3.14 -9.58
N PRO A 69 3.61 2.17 -10.52
CA PRO A 69 2.34 1.71 -11.06
C PRO A 69 1.35 1.30 -9.97
N LEU A 70 0.08 1.66 -10.16
CA LEU A 70 -1.01 1.40 -9.20
C LEU A 70 -1.03 -0.04 -8.67
N SER A 71 -0.99 -1.02 -9.58
CA SER A 71 -1.05 -2.45 -9.22
C SER A 71 0.13 -2.88 -8.35
N THR A 72 1.34 -2.42 -8.69
CA THR A 72 2.56 -2.68 -7.93
C THR A 72 2.50 -2.01 -6.56
N ALA A 73 2.16 -0.72 -6.50
CA ALA A 73 2.08 0.03 -5.24
C ALA A 73 1.03 -0.59 -4.30
N TYR A 74 -0.17 -0.88 -4.81
CA TYR A 74 -1.25 -1.44 -4.00
C TYR A 74 -0.93 -2.83 -3.46
N ALA A 75 -0.37 -3.71 -4.29
CA ALA A 75 0.02 -5.06 -3.88
C ALA A 75 1.18 -5.05 -2.86
N VAL A 76 2.17 -4.18 -3.04
CA VAL A 76 3.28 -4.03 -2.07
C VAL A 76 2.77 -3.48 -0.75
N TRP A 77 1.91 -2.44 -0.80
CA TRP A 77 1.33 -1.82 0.38
C TRP A 77 0.53 -2.84 1.19
N THR A 78 -0.55 -3.37 0.61
CA THR A 78 -1.43 -4.35 1.26
C THR A 78 -0.69 -5.61 1.72
N GLY A 79 0.20 -6.16 0.89
CA GLY A 79 0.94 -7.38 1.24
C GLY A 79 1.88 -7.16 2.42
N THR A 80 2.62 -6.06 2.42
CA THR A 80 3.54 -5.71 3.51
C THR A 80 2.77 -5.36 4.78
N GLY A 81 1.71 -4.56 4.69
CA GLY A 81 0.85 -4.21 5.82
C GLY A 81 0.19 -5.43 6.46
N ALA A 82 -0.34 -6.35 5.65
CA ALA A 82 -0.90 -7.61 6.14
C ALA A 82 0.15 -8.48 6.85
N ALA A 83 1.33 -8.66 6.23
CA ALA A 83 2.42 -9.43 6.83
C ALA A 83 2.85 -8.84 8.18
N LEU A 84 3.07 -7.52 8.25
CA LEU A 84 3.43 -6.83 9.48
C LEU A 84 2.33 -6.92 10.54
N THR A 85 1.06 -6.78 10.16
CA THR A 85 -0.07 -6.88 11.09
C THR A 85 -0.10 -8.25 11.75
N VAL A 86 -0.01 -9.33 10.97
CA VAL A 86 -0.06 -10.69 11.52
C VAL A 86 1.16 -10.98 12.40
N LEU A 87 2.35 -10.58 11.97
CA LEU A 87 3.57 -10.74 12.77
C LEU A 87 3.50 -9.95 14.07
N ALA A 88 3.02 -8.71 14.03
CA ALA A 88 2.86 -7.88 15.23
C ALA A 88 1.81 -8.47 16.19
N SER A 89 0.68 -8.98 15.69
CA SER A 89 -0.31 -9.67 16.54
C SER A 89 0.27 -10.89 17.25
N MET A 90 1.15 -11.65 16.58
CA MET A 90 1.85 -12.78 17.20
C MET A 90 2.84 -12.31 18.28
N VAL A 91 3.63 -11.26 18.02
CA VAL A 91 4.62 -10.71 18.96
C VAL A 91 3.94 -10.07 20.18
N LEU A 92 2.82 -9.38 19.98
CA LEU A 92 2.02 -8.78 21.06
C LEU A 92 1.23 -9.83 21.86
N GLY A 93 1.20 -11.09 21.41
CA GLY A 93 0.47 -12.17 22.07
C GLY A 93 -1.04 -12.09 21.92
N THR A 94 -1.56 -11.26 21.00
CA THR A 94 -3.00 -11.17 20.72
C THR A 94 -3.49 -12.34 19.87
N GLU A 95 -2.61 -12.95 19.08
CA GLU A 95 -2.89 -14.17 18.33
C GLU A 95 -1.82 -15.25 18.55
N PRO A 96 -2.21 -16.54 18.54
CA PRO A 96 -1.25 -17.63 18.64
C PRO A 96 -0.38 -17.73 17.37
N VAL A 97 0.89 -18.08 17.57
CA VAL A 97 1.82 -18.38 16.48
C VAL A 97 1.35 -19.63 15.74
N SER A 98 1.25 -19.54 14.42
CA SER A 98 0.84 -20.65 13.55
C SER A 98 1.82 -20.82 12.41
N VAL A 99 2.39 -22.02 12.29
CA VAL A 99 3.33 -22.38 11.21
C VAL A 99 2.70 -22.14 9.84
N LEU A 100 1.41 -22.44 9.69
CA LEU A 100 0.68 -22.23 8.44
C LEU A 100 0.53 -20.75 8.11
N LYS A 101 0.21 -19.90 9.11
CA LYS A 101 0.19 -18.44 8.91
C LYS A 101 1.56 -17.91 8.50
N LEU A 102 2.63 -18.38 9.14
CA LEU A 102 4.00 -17.98 8.80
C LEU A 102 4.37 -18.38 7.36
N LEU A 103 3.95 -19.55 6.89
CA LEU A 103 4.15 -19.98 5.50
C LEU A 103 3.46 -19.05 4.51
N PHE A 104 2.20 -18.67 4.77
CA PHE A 104 1.48 -17.74 3.89
C PHE A 104 2.06 -16.33 3.93
N ILE A 105 2.49 -15.85 5.10
CA ILE A 105 3.21 -14.57 5.23
C ILE A 105 4.51 -14.59 4.41
N ALA A 106 5.28 -15.67 4.48
CA ALA A 106 6.48 -15.83 3.67
C ALA A 106 6.16 -15.78 2.16
N GLY A 107 5.06 -16.40 1.73
CA GLY A 107 4.55 -16.30 0.37
C GLY A 107 4.19 -14.85 -0.04
N ILE A 108 3.50 -14.11 0.82
CA ILE A 108 3.17 -12.69 0.60
C ILE A 108 4.45 -11.87 0.42
N VAL A 109 5.42 -12.04 1.32
CA VAL A 109 6.72 -11.34 1.25
C VAL A 109 7.44 -11.69 -0.05
N GLY A 110 7.43 -12.96 -0.46
CA GLY A 110 7.99 -13.40 -1.75
C GLY A 110 7.34 -12.69 -2.95
N CYS A 111 6.02 -12.61 -2.99
CA CYS A 111 5.27 -11.90 -4.04
C CYS A 111 5.59 -10.39 -4.07
N VAL A 112 5.68 -9.75 -2.90
CA VAL A 112 6.03 -8.33 -2.76
C VAL A 112 7.43 -8.05 -3.31
N ILE A 113 8.40 -8.91 -2.97
CA ILE A 113 9.77 -8.81 -3.47
C ILE A 113 9.80 -9.01 -4.99
N GLY A 114 9.08 -10.00 -5.51
CA GLY A 114 8.99 -10.27 -6.96
C GLY A 114 8.44 -9.08 -7.75
N LEU A 115 7.41 -8.41 -7.23
CA LEU A 115 6.79 -7.23 -7.86
C LEU A 115 7.75 -6.04 -8.00
N LYS A 116 8.74 -5.91 -7.13
CA LYS A 116 9.77 -4.86 -7.23
C LYS A 116 10.63 -5.01 -8.49
N PHE A 117 10.82 -6.24 -8.96
CA PHE A 117 11.65 -6.55 -10.13
C PHE A 117 10.84 -6.79 -11.41
N ALA A 118 9.51 -6.85 -11.30
CA ALA A 118 8.63 -7.05 -12.44
C ALA A 118 8.64 -5.81 -13.36
N PRO A 119 8.92 -5.96 -14.68
CA PRO A 119 8.80 -4.87 -15.63
C PRO A 119 7.37 -4.34 -15.70
N ALA A 120 7.20 -3.02 -15.74
CA ALA A 120 5.91 -2.42 -16.07
C ALA A 120 5.60 -2.75 -17.54
N SER A 121 4.59 -3.60 -17.79
CA SER A 121 4.19 -3.93 -19.16
C SER A 121 3.66 -2.68 -19.87
N PRO A 122 4.21 -2.28 -21.03
CA PRO A 122 3.67 -1.20 -21.83
C PRO A 122 2.26 -1.59 -22.29
N ARG A 123 1.23 -0.85 -21.85
CA ARG A 123 -0.11 -1.03 -22.40
C ARG A 123 -0.09 -0.58 -23.86
N LYS A 124 -0.11 -1.54 -24.77
CA LYS A 124 -0.34 -1.30 -26.20
C LYS A 124 -1.74 -0.68 -26.34
N ALA A 125 -1.82 0.56 -26.78
CA ALA A 125 -3.06 1.19 -27.24
C ALA A 125 -3.51 0.54 -28.57
N ALA A 126 -3.77 -0.77 -28.57
CA ALA A 126 -4.08 -1.54 -29.78
C ALA A 126 -5.56 -1.93 -29.93
N ASP A 127 -6.40 -1.70 -28.92
CA ASP A 127 -7.78 -2.23 -28.95
C ASP A 127 -8.84 -1.16 -29.20
N VAL A 128 -8.45 0.09 -29.46
CA VAL A 128 -9.41 1.18 -29.75
C VAL A 128 -9.48 1.51 -31.24
N GLU A 129 -8.42 1.24 -32.02
CA GLU A 129 -8.37 1.63 -33.44
C GLU A 129 -8.81 0.52 -34.42
N SER A 130 -8.88 -0.74 -33.96
CA SER A 130 -9.22 -1.89 -34.82
C SER A 130 -10.70 -2.27 -34.85
N GLY A 131 -11.56 -1.58 -34.09
CA GLY A 131 -12.98 -1.91 -33.94
C GLY A 131 -13.97 -0.89 -34.53
N SER A 132 -13.49 0.20 -35.14
CA SER A 132 -14.36 1.30 -35.60
C SER A 132 -14.23 1.63 -37.10
N VAL A 133 -13.55 0.80 -37.89
CA VAL A 133 -13.46 0.97 -39.36
C VAL A 133 -13.69 -0.37 -40.04
N GLN A 134 -14.91 -0.87 -39.92
CA GLN A 134 -15.53 -1.90 -40.77
C GLN A 134 -16.98 -2.02 -40.30
N ASP A 135 -17.82 -1.09 -40.75
CA ASP A 135 -19.28 -1.23 -40.97
C ASP A 135 -19.78 0.01 -41.72
#